data_AF-S4NDT4-F1
#
_entry.id   AF-S4NDT4-F1
#
_cell.length_a   1.000
_cell.length_b   1.000
_cell.length_c   1.000
_cell.angle_alpha   90.00
_cell.angle_beta   90.00
_cell.angle_gamma   90.00
#
_symmetry.space_group_name_H-M   'P 1'
#
loop_
_entity.id
_entity.type
_entity.pdbx_description
1 polymer ?
#
loop_
_entity_poly.entity_id
_entity_poly.type
_entity_poly.pdbx_seq_one_letter_code
_entity_poly.pdbx_strand_id
1 'polypeptide(L)'
;MLIIGWMAAAALQGPAYDPAAQTISVLAAPGGSGYWVMTGAFITLGVCHLLTAWGLRPAATPGRLALAAGGVSALVVAMVPAPSSGGSLVHGSVAVVGFTVLAAWPVLAIRTGDSVPWALRPLPSLGATAVMAVGAAWFLLETHLHGVAGVAERAVTTLQSVWPFVVALSCLRHSAHVGR
;
A
#
# COMPACT_ATOMS: atom_id res chain seq x y z
N MET A 1 2.31 8.66 6.09
CA MET A 1 1.07 8.56 6.91
C MET A 1 0.86 7.16 7.44
N LEU A 2 0.84 6.11 6.59
CA LEU A 2 0.66 4.73 7.07
C LEU A 2 1.68 4.30 8.15
N ILE A 3 2.98 4.56 7.93
CA ILE A 3 4.05 4.14 8.86
C ILE A 3 3.84 4.71 10.26
N ILE A 4 3.64 6.03 10.33
CA ILE A 4 3.37 6.73 11.58
C ILE A 4 2.05 6.24 12.20
N GLY A 5 1.03 6.03 11.37
CA GLY A 5 -0.29 5.57 11.80
C GLY A 5 -0.24 4.22 12.51
N TRP A 6 0.40 3.21 11.91
CA TRP A 6 0.49 1.90 12.56
C TRP A 6 1.41 1.92 13.78
N MET A 7 2.49 2.71 13.79
CA MET A 7 3.36 2.87 14.97
C MET A 7 2.59 3.47 16.16
N ALA A 8 1.83 4.54 15.91
CA ALA A 8 1.00 5.18 16.93
C ALA A 8 -0.14 4.26 17.40
N ALA A 9 -0.82 3.57 16.49
CA ALA A 9 -1.87 2.61 16.84
C ALA A 9 -1.33 1.45 17.68
N ALA A 10 -0.16 0.90 17.33
CA ALA A 10 0.49 -0.15 18.11
C ALA A 10 0.89 0.33 19.52
N ALA A 11 1.43 1.55 19.62
CA ALA A 11 1.77 2.15 20.92
C ALA A 11 0.55 2.33 21.82
N LEU A 12 -0.60 2.74 21.25
CA LEU A 12 -1.87 2.86 21.97
C LEU A 12 -2.46 1.50 22.37
N GLN A 13 -2.32 0.49 21.51
CA GLN A 13 -2.80 -0.87 21.79
C GLN A 13 -2.00 -1.53 22.93
N GLY A 14 -0.70 -1.22 23.03
CA GLY A 14 0.15 -1.66 24.12
C GLY A 14 0.66 -3.11 24.00
N PRO A 15 1.18 -3.70 25.10
CA PRO A 15 1.92 -4.97 25.06
C PRO A 15 1.13 -6.21 24.64
N ALA A 16 -0.21 -6.13 24.62
CA ALA A 16 -1.06 -7.21 24.13
C ALA A 16 -0.99 -7.39 22.61
N TYR A 17 -0.42 -6.42 21.90
CA TYR A 17 -0.18 -6.47 20.47
C TYR A 17 1.22 -6.96 20.16
N ASP A 18 1.33 -8.09 19.46
CA ASP A 18 2.59 -8.59 18.92
C ASP A 18 2.80 -8.08 17.49
N PRO A 19 3.68 -7.09 17.25
CA PRO A 19 3.90 -6.54 15.91
C PRO A 19 4.58 -7.52 14.94
N ALA A 20 5.19 -8.60 15.44
CA ALA A 20 5.81 -9.59 14.56
C ALA A 20 4.75 -10.51 13.95
N ALA A 21 3.87 -11.06 14.79
CA ALA A 21 2.83 -11.99 14.36
C ALA A 21 1.56 -11.28 13.86
N GLN A 22 1.13 -10.19 14.51
CA GLN A 22 -0.14 -9.53 14.23
C GLN A 22 0.00 -8.43 13.17
N THR A 23 -0.96 -8.44 12.25
CA THR A 23 -1.07 -7.50 11.14
C THR A 23 -1.33 -6.07 11.62
N ILE A 24 -0.96 -5.06 10.83
CA ILE A 24 -1.43 -3.68 11.00
C ILE A 24 -2.95 -3.62 10.82
N SER A 25 -3.55 -4.52 10.05
CA SER A 25 -5.00 -4.61 9.86
C SER A 25 -5.75 -4.96 11.15
N VAL A 26 -5.16 -5.78 12.04
CA VAL A 26 -5.71 -6.06 13.39
C VAL A 26 -5.76 -4.81 14.25
N LEU A 27 -4.85 -3.84 14.06
CA LEU A 27 -4.89 -2.58 14.81
C LEU A 27 -6.12 -1.73 14.48
N ALA A 28 -6.85 -2.00 13.39
CA ALA A 28 -8.11 -1.34 13.05
C ALA A 28 -9.35 -2.09 13.58
N ALA A 29 -9.17 -3.20 14.30
CA ALA A 29 -10.27 -3.97 14.86
C ALA A 29 -11.07 -3.13 15.88
N PRO A 30 -12.41 -3.09 15.79
CA PRO A 30 -13.25 -2.35 16.74
C PRO A 30 -13.00 -2.78 18.19
N GLY A 31 -12.96 -1.81 19.10
CA GLY A 31 -12.75 -2.05 20.54
C GLY A 31 -11.30 -2.07 21.00
N GLY A 32 -10.31 -2.05 20.11
CA GLY A 32 -8.89 -1.84 20.46
C GLY A 32 -8.54 -0.37 20.66
N SER A 33 -7.67 -0.02 21.61
CA SER A 33 -7.29 1.38 21.88
C SER A 33 -6.69 2.11 20.66
N GLY A 34 -6.03 1.37 19.76
CA GLY A 34 -5.43 1.90 18.53
C GLY A 34 -6.37 2.01 17.32
N TYR A 35 -7.62 1.54 17.43
CA TYR A 35 -8.50 1.32 16.26
C TYR A 35 -8.70 2.57 15.40
N TRP A 36 -9.06 3.69 16.02
CA TRP A 36 -9.39 4.92 15.32
C TRP A 36 -8.17 5.51 14.60
N VAL A 37 -6.97 5.36 15.16
CA VAL A 37 -5.71 5.80 14.54
C VAL A 37 -5.44 4.97 13.29
N MET A 38 -5.56 3.65 13.39
CA MET A 38 -5.29 2.77 12.26
C MET A 38 -6.32 2.93 11.15
N THR A 39 -7.61 2.98 11.49
CA THR A 39 -8.69 3.26 10.53
C THR A 39 -8.47 4.62 9.85
N GLY A 40 -8.13 5.66 10.61
CA GLY A 40 -7.79 6.98 10.06
C GLY A 40 -6.57 6.95 9.14
N ALA A 41 -5.56 6.14 9.45
CA ALA A 41 -4.39 5.94 8.62
C ALA A 41 -4.73 5.26 7.28
N PHE A 42 -5.60 4.24 7.28
CA PHE A 42 -6.10 3.61 6.06
C PHE A 42 -6.92 4.57 5.20
N ILE A 43 -7.82 5.36 5.81
CA ILE A 43 -8.61 6.37 5.09
C ILE A 43 -7.69 7.39 4.43
N THR A 44 -6.74 7.94 5.19
CA THR A 44 -5.78 8.92 4.69
C THR A 44 -4.94 8.34 3.55
N LEU A 45 -4.45 7.10 3.71
CA LEU A 45 -3.70 6.41 2.66
C LEU A 45 -4.54 6.22 1.39
N GLY A 46 -5.79 5.79 1.53
CA GLY A 46 -6.71 5.63 0.39
C GLY A 46 -6.91 6.93 -0.37
N VAL A 47 -7.18 8.03 0.35
CA VAL A 47 -7.30 9.37 -0.25
C VAL A 47 -6.00 9.79 -0.93
N CYS A 48 -4.83 9.57 -0.31
CA CYS A 48 -3.55 9.87 -0.93
C CYS A 48 -3.34 9.11 -2.24
N HIS A 49 -3.69 7.83 -2.31
CA HIS A 49 -3.60 7.06 -3.55
C HIS A 49 -4.54 7.59 -4.63
N LEU A 50 -5.77 7.97 -4.29
CA LEU A 50 -6.73 8.56 -5.23
C LEU A 50 -6.23 9.91 -5.77
N LEU A 51 -5.73 10.79 -4.90
CA LEU A 51 -5.17 12.08 -5.33
C LEU A 51 -3.93 11.90 -6.18
N THR A 52 -3.07 10.93 -5.85
CA THR A 52 -1.88 10.59 -6.65
C THR A 52 -2.28 10.05 -8.02
N ALA A 53 -3.24 9.13 -8.09
CA ALA A 53 -3.77 8.60 -9.35
C ALA A 53 -4.36 9.72 -10.22
N TRP A 54 -5.08 10.67 -9.62
CA TRP A 54 -5.62 11.82 -10.32
C TRP A 54 -4.53 12.76 -10.85
N GLY A 55 -3.55 13.10 -10.02
CA GLY A 55 -2.48 14.06 -10.34
C GLY A 55 -1.34 13.52 -11.21
N LEU A 56 -1.11 12.21 -11.23
CA LEU A 56 0.01 11.58 -11.94
C LEU A 56 -0.26 11.42 -13.44
N ARG A 57 -0.52 12.54 -14.12
CA ARG A 57 -0.79 12.61 -15.57
C ARG A 57 0.31 12.02 -16.46
N PRO A 58 1.62 12.06 -16.11
CA PRO A 58 2.65 11.43 -16.91
C PRO A 58 2.57 9.89 -16.96
N ALA A 59 1.92 9.24 -15.99
CA ALA A 59 1.74 7.79 -15.98
C ALA A 59 0.67 7.34 -16.99
N ALA A 60 0.84 6.14 -17.54
CA ALA A 60 -0.18 5.54 -18.40
C ALA A 60 -1.51 5.34 -17.64
N THR A 61 -2.64 5.51 -18.36
CA THR A 61 -4.00 5.42 -17.78
C THR A 61 -4.25 4.13 -17.02
N PRO A 62 -3.88 2.92 -17.50
CA PRO A 62 -4.09 1.68 -16.76
C PRO A 62 -3.43 1.69 -15.38
N GLY A 63 -2.20 2.19 -15.26
CA GLY A 63 -1.51 2.31 -13.97
C GLY A 63 -2.17 3.29 -13.01
N ARG A 64 -2.73 4.40 -13.54
CA ARG A 64 -3.51 5.34 -12.73
C ARG A 64 -4.79 4.70 -12.21
N LEU A 65 -5.49 3.93 -13.03
CA LEU A 65 -6.70 3.20 -12.61
C LEU A 65 -6.37 2.13 -11.57
N ALA A 66 -5.28 1.38 -11.74
CA ALA A 66 -4.82 0.39 -10.76
C ALA A 66 -4.44 1.04 -9.42
N LEU A 67 -3.76 2.19 -9.46
CA LEU A 67 -3.44 2.96 -8.25
C LEU A 67 -4.71 3.48 -7.56
N ALA A 68 -5.68 3.99 -8.34
CA ALA A 68 -6.96 4.42 -7.80
C ALA A 68 -7.73 3.26 -7.17
N ALA A 69 -7.76 2.09 -7.82
CA ALA A 69 -8.35 0.88 -7.28
C ALA A 69 -7.68 0.47 -5.95
N GLY A 70 -6.35 0.58 -5.85
CA GLY A 70 -5.62 0.37 -4.59
C GLY A 70 -6.04 1.35 -3.49
N GLY A 71 -6.25 2.62 -3.84
CA GLY A 71 -6.82 3.63 -2.95
C GLY A 71 -8.22 3.27 -2.46
N VAL A 72 -9.11 2.85 -3.37
CA VAL A 72 -10.46 2.38 -3.02
C VAL A 72 -10.40 1.16 -2.11
N SER A 73 -9.56 0.16 -2.40
CA SER A 73 -9.40 -1.01 -1.55
C SER A 73 -8.98 -0.64 -0.13
N ALA A 74 -8.08 0.34 0.05
CA ALA A 74 -7.70 0.83 1.38
C ALA A 74 -8.88 1.48 2.14
N LEU A 75 -9.73 2.24 1.44
CA LEU A 75 -10.97 2.78 2.02
C LEU A 75 -11.95 1.68 2.40
N VAL A 76 -12.10 0.65 1.56
CA VAL A 76 -12.99 -0.48 1.85
C VAL A 76 -12.46 -1.28 3.04
N VAL A 77 -11.14 -1.55 3.13
CA VAL A 77 -10.52 -2.20 4.30
C VAL A 77 -10.81 -1.44 5.60
N ALA A 78 -10.83 -0.10 5.57
CA ALA A 78 -11.21 0.71 6.73
C ALA A 78 -12.68 0.50 7.15
N MET A 79 -13.57 0.16 6.22
CA MET A 79 -14.99 -0.11 6.45
C MET A 79 -15.27 -1.58 6.82
N VAL A 80 -14.40 -2.50 6.40
CA VAL A 80 -14.46 -3.93 6.76
C VAL A 80 -13.22 -4.34 7.58
N PRO A 81 -13.11 -3.86 8.82
CA PRO A 81 -11.92 -4.10 9.64
C PRO A 81 -11.68 -5.59 9.88
N ALA A 82 -10.41 -5.96 10.02
CA ALA A 82 -10.05 -7.33 10.37
C ALA A 82 -10.58 -7.65 11.78
N PRO A 83 -11.03 -8.89 12.04
CA PRO A 83 -11.35 -9.31 13.40
C PRO A 83 -10.07 -9.34 14.24
N SER A 84 -10.22 -9.15 15.56
CA SER A 84 -9.10 -9.22 16.51
C SER A 84 -8.53 -10.65 16.68
N SER A 85 -9.32 -11.67 16.35
CA SER A 85 -8.91 -13.07 16.31
C SER A 85 -9.63 -13.83 15.18
N GLY A 86 -9.00 -14.89 14.68
CA GLY A 86 -9.52 -15.65 13.53
C GLY A 86 -9.36 -14.92 12.19
N GLY A 87 -10.06 -15.41 11.16
CA GLY A 87 -10.01 -14.87 9.80
C GLY A 87 -11.34 -14.23 9.37
N SER A 88 -11.26 -13.27 8.44
CA SER A 88 -12.43 -12.71 7.75
C SER A 88 -12.23 -12.84 6.26
N LEU A 89 -13.11 -13.60 5.59
CA LEU A 89 -13.06 -13.77 4.14
C LEU A 89 -13.27 -12.45 3.42
N VAL A 90 -14.20 -11.62 3.90
CA VAL A 90 -14.49 -10.31 3.28
C VAL A 90 -13.28 -9.39 3.36
N HIS A 91 -12.69 -9.22 4.55
CA HIS A 91 -11.50 -8.39 4.73
C HIS A 91 -10.32 -8.94 3.91
N GLY A 92 -10.08 -10.25 4.00
CA GLY A 92 -9.00 -10.92 3.29
C GLY A 92 -9.10 -10.76 1.77
N SER A 93 -10.30 -10.93 1.19
CA SER A 93 -10.52 -10.72 -0.24
C SER A 93 -10.24 -9.28 -0.68
N VAL A 94 -10.71 -8.28 0.07
CA VAL A 94 -10.45 -6.86 -0.25
C VAL A 94 -8.96 -6.55 -0.13
N ALA A 95 -8.30 -7.04 0.92
CA ALA A 95 -6.87 -6.88 1.12
C ALA A 95 -6.07 -7.47 -0.05
N VAL A 96 -6.37 -8.72 -0.45
CA VAL A 96 -5.74 -9.38 -1.61
C VAL A 96 -5.91 -8.54 -2.87
N VAL A 97 -7.13 -8.10 -3.18
CA VAL A 97 -7.38 -7.22 -4.34
C VAL A 97 -6.51 -5.96 -4.26
N GLY A 98 -6.49 -5.28 -3.11
CA GLY A 98 -5.66 -4.10 -2.85
C GLY A 98 -4.17 -4.35 -3.09
N PHE A 99 -3.61 -5.40 -2.47
CA PHE A 99 -2.21 -5.78 -2.65
C PHE A 99 -1.88 -6.10 -4.11
N THR A 100 -2.76 -6.82 -4.81
CA THR A 100 -2.54 -7.19 -6.22
C THR A 100 -2.54 -5.97 -7.12
N VAL A 101 -3.53 -5.08 -7.02
CA VAL A 101 -3.58 -3.89 -7.89
C VAL A 101 -2.44 -2.91 -7.56
N LEU A 102 -2.06 -2.79 -6.28
CA LEU A 102 -0.91 -2.00 -5.85
C LEU A 102 0.44 -2.65 -6.18
N ALA A 103 0.51 -3.96 -6.44
CA ALA A 103 1.71 -4.57 -6.99
C ALA A 103 1.78 -4.37 -8.52
N ALA A 104 0.65 -4.44 -9.22
CA ALA A 104 0.58 -4.36 -10.68
C ALA A 104 0.68 -2.94 -11.25
N TRP A 105 0.26 -1.91 -10.48
CA TRP A 105 0.19 -0.54 -10.99
C TRP A 105 1.50 0.01 -11.60
N PRO A 106 2.73 -0.31 -11.11
CA PRO A 106 3.95 0.22 -11.69
C PRO A 106 4.13 -0.22 -13.15
N VAL A 107 3.96 -1.52 -13.41
CA VAL A 107 4.02 -2.06 -14.78
C VAL A 107 2.92 -1.48 -15.67
N LEU A 108 1.73 -1.29 -15.12
CA LEU A 108 0.61 -0.69 -15.84
C LEU A 108 0.77 0.82 -16.07
N ALA A 109 1.66 1.48 -15.32
CA ALA A 109 1.98 2.90 -15.42
C ALA A 109 3.09 3.20 -16.42
N ILE A 110 3.75 2.17 -16.96
CA ILE A 110 4.93 2.30 -17.83
C ILE A 110 4.68 3.27 -18.99
N ARG A 111 5.70 4.09 -19.26
CA ARG A 111 5.82 4.90 -20.48
C ARG A 111 7.17 4.65 -21.14
N THR A 112 7.20 4.77 -22.46
CA THR A 112 8.40 4.65 -23.30
C THR A 112 8.71 5.98 -23.98
N GLY A 113 9.99 6.23 -24.25
CA GLY A 113 10.49 7.47 -24.85
C GLY A 113 11.68 8.06 -24.09
N ASP A 114 12.40 8.97 -24.75
CA ASP A 114 13.65 9.55 -24.24
C ASP A 114 13.40 10.51 -23.07
N SER A 115 12.27 11.22 -23.09
CA SER A 115 11.81 12.18 -22.07
C SER A 115 10.78 11.59 -21.10
N VAL A 116 11.00 10.35 -20.64
CA VAL A 116 10.15 9.71 -19.62
C VAL A 116 10.82 9.77 -18.24
N PRO A 117 10.10 10.20 -17.18
CA PRO A 117 10.58 10.12 -15.80
C PRO A 117 11.09 8.72 -15.47
N TRP A 118 12.28 8.61 -14.87
CA TRP A 118 12.98 7.33 -14.73
C TRP A 118 12.15 6.25 -14.03
N ALA A 119 11.32 6.63 -13.05
CA ALA A 119 10.52 5.69 -12.26
C ALA A 119 9.33 5.11 -13.04
N LEU A 120 8.95 5.72 -14.17
CA LEU A 120 7.93 5.21 -15.10
C LEU A 120 8.53 4.38 -16.25
N ARG A 121 9.86 4.20 -16.29
CA ARG A 121 10.51 3.38 -17.30
C ARG A 121 10.30 1.89 -17.01
N PRO A 122 10.43 1.01 -18.03
CA PRO A 122 10.14 -0.42 -17.86
C PRO A 122 10.94 -1.11 -16.75
N LEU A 123 12.27 -0.92 -16.72
CA LEU A 123 13.13 -1.64 -15.76
C LEU A 123 12.81 -1.32 -14.28
N PRO A 124 12.75 -0.04 -13.84
CA PRO A 124 12.36 0.28 -12.47
C PRO A 124 10.93 -0.18 -12.12
N SER A 125 10.01 -0.06 -13.07
CA SER A 125 8.61 -0.46 -12.87
C SER A 125 8.46 -1.98 -12.69
N LEU A 126 9.19 -2.77 -13.49
CA LEU A 126 9.26 -4.22 -13.34
C LEU A 126 9.88 -4.61 -11.99
N GLY A 127 10.99 -3.97 -11.61
CA GLY A 127 11.64 -4.20 -10.31
C GLY A 127 10.71 -3.92 -9.14
N ALA A 128 10.03 -2.76 -9.15
CA ALA A 128 9.07 -2.39 -8.10
C ALA A 128 7.89 -3.38 -8.05
N THR A 129 7.33 -3.75 -9.20
CA THR A 129 6.25 -4.75 -9.31
C THR A 129 6.69 -6.10 -8.71
N ALA A 130 7.88 -6.59 -9.08
CA ALA A 130 8.39 -7.86 -8.60
C ALA A 130 8.62 -7.85 -7.08
N VAL A 131 9.24 -6.79 -6.54
CA VAL A 131 9.48 -6.65 -5.10
C VAL A 131 8.17 -6.60 -4.31
N MET A 132 7.17 -5.86 -4.80
CA MET A 132 5.84 -5.82 -4.18
C MET A 132 5.12 -7.16 -4.25
N ALA A 133 5.20 -7.85 -5.40
CA ALA A 133 4.59 -9.16 -5.58
C ALA A 133 5.21 -10.22 -4.65
N VAL A 134 6.55 -10.24 -4.54
CA VAL A 134 7.26 -11.12 -3.60
C VAL A 134 6.89 -10.79 -2.16
N GLY A 135 6.83 -9.51 -1.79
CA GLY A 135 6.40 -9.10 -0.45
C GLY A 135 4.95 -9.51 -0.13
N ALA A 136 4.04 -9.38 -1.10
CA ALA A 136 2.65 -9.81 -0.94
C ALA A 136 2.53 -11.33 -0.83
N ALA A 137 3.29 -12.09 -1.62
CA ALA A 137 3.34 -13.54 -1.53
C ALA A 137 3.92 -14.01 -0.19
N TRP A 138 4.96 -13.34 0.31
CA TRP A 138 5.50 -13.59 1.66
C TRP A 138 4.45 -13.33 2.73
N PHE A 139 3.74 -12.21 2.68
CA PHE A 139 2.67 -11.90 3.61
C PHE A 139 1.56 -12.97 3.62
N LEU A 140 1.11 -13.41 2.44
CA LEU A 140 0.12 -14.49 2.34
C LEU A 140 0.62 -15.80 2.95
N LEU A 141 1.86 -16.17 2.66
CA LEU A 141 2.49 -17.38 3.20
C LEU A 141 2.54 -17.34 4.74
N GLU A 142 3.04 -16.25 5.32
CA GLU A 142 3.12 -16.10 6.78
C GLU A 142 1.74 -16.07 7.44
N THR A 143 0.74 -15.51 6.77
CA THR A 143 -0.66 -15.53 7.24
C THR A 143 -1.20 -16.95 7.32
N HIS A 144 -0.89 -17.80 6.33
CA HIS A 144 -1.28 -19.21 6.34
C HIS A 144 -0.49 -20.06 7.35
N LEU A 145 0.81 -19.76 7.52
CA LEU A 145 1.70 -20.47 8.44
C LEU A 145 1.58 -19.99 9.90
N HIS A 146 0.82 -18.92 10.16
CA HIS A 146 0.72 -18.26 11.47
C HIS A 146 2.11 -17.85 12.01
N GLY A 147 2.98 -17.39 11.11
CA GLY A 147 4.34 -16.95 11.43
C GLY A 147 4.42 -15.43 11.64
N VAL A 148 5.34 -14.77 10.95
CA VAL A 148 5.63 -13.33 11.11
C VAL A 148 4.81 -12.45 10.16
N ALA A 149 3.51 -12.71 10.05
CA ALA A 149 2.62 -12.03 9.11
C ALA A 149 2.60 -10.50 9.31
N GLY A 150 2.74 -10.04 10.57
CA GLY A 150 2.85 -8.63 10.92
C GLY A 150 4.10 -7.95 10.34
N VAL A 151 5.24 -8.64 10.30
CA VAL A 151 6.47 -8.12 9.66
C VAL A 151 6.28 -8.03 8.15
N ALA A 152 5.80 -9.12 7.55
CA ALA A 152 5.64 -9.21 6.10
C ALA A 152 4.66 -8.14 5.57
N GLU A 153 3.51 -7.96 6.22
CA GLU A 153 2.51 -6.95 5.85
C GLU A 153 3.09 -5.53 5.93
N ARG A 154 3.82 -5.19 7.00
CA ARG A 154 4.47 -3.88 7.14
C ARG A 154 5.47 -3.63 6.04
N ALA A 155 6.27 -4.64 5.68
CA ALA A 155 7.25 -4.53 4.62
C ALA A 155 6.56 -4.23 3.28
N VAL A 156 5.58 -5.05 2.87
CA VAL A 156 4.89 -4.87 1.58
C VAL A 156 4.07 -3.59 1.53
N THR A 157 3.34 -3.24 2.60
CA THR A 157 2.55 -2.01 2.63
C THR A 157 3.42 -0.75 2.65
N THR A 158 4.61 -0.80 3.26
CA THR A 158 5.60 0.28 3.19
C THR A 158 6.09 0.47 1.76
N LEU A 159 6.49 -0.62 1.09
CA LEU A 159 6.91 -0.58 -0.31
C LEU A 159 5.81 -0.01 -1.22
N GLN A 160 4.58 -0.49 -1.06
CA GLN A 160 3.41 -0.05 -1.84
C GLN A 160 3.01 1.40 -1.55
N SER A 161 3.24 1.91 -0.34
CA SER A 161 2.98 3.31 0.00
C SER A 161 4.08 4.26 -0.48
N VAL A 162 5.35 3.80 -0.51
CA VAL A 162 6.50 4.65 -0.85
C VAL A 162 6.65 4.81 -2.37
N TRP A 163 6.39 3.76 -3.15
CA TRP A 163 6.63 3.81 -4.59
C TRP A 163 5.82 4.89 -5.34
N PRO A 164 4.51 5.11 -5.08
CA PRO A 164 3.76 6.20 -5.72
C PRO A 164 4.38 7.58 -5.46
N PHE A 165 4.91 7.78 -4.25
CA PHE A 165 5.62 9.00 -3.88
C PHE A 165 6.95 9.15 -4.65
N VAL A 166 7.73 8.06 -4.76
CA VAL A 166 8.96 8.04 -5.58
C VAL A 166 8.67 8.41 -7.03
N VAL A 167 7.60 7.85 -7.61
CA VAL A 167 7.19 8.14 -8.99
C VAL A 167 6.76 9.60 -9.14
N ALA A 168 5.98 10.14 -8.20
CA ALA A 168 5.59 11.54 -8.21
C ALA A 168 6.81 12.48 -8.14
N LEU A 169 7.77 12.21 -7.26
CA LEU A 169 9.03 12.97 -7.17
C LEU A 169 9.86 12.87 -8.45
N SER A 170 9.92 11.68 -9.07
CA SER A 170 10.59 11.47 -10.35
C SER A 170 9.99 12.36 -11.45
N CYS A 171 8.66 12.46 -11.50
CA CYS A 171 7.96 13.33 -12.43
C CYS A 171 8.23 14.81 -12.17
N LEU A 172 8.16 15.25 -10.91
CA LEU A 172 8.44 16.65 -10.53
C LEU A 172 9.87 17.08 -10.91
N ARG A 173 10.85 16.22 -10.62
CA ARG A 173 12.25 16.48 -11.01
C ARG A 173 12.41 16.55 -12.53
N HIS A 174 11.77 15.65 -13.26
CA HIS A 174 11.81 15.66 -14.72
C HIS A 174 11.23 16.95 -15.30
N SER A 175 10.06 17.41 -14.82
CA SER A 175 9.46 18.67 -15.26
C SER A 175 10.35 19.89 -14.97
N ALA A 176 11.05 19.91 -13.83
CA ALA A 176 11.98 20.98 -13.49
C ALA A 176 13.24 21.01 -14.39
N HIS A 177 13.66 19.85 -14.93
CA HIS A 177 14.79 19.77 -15.86
C HIS A 177 14.41 20.15 -17.29
N VAL A 178 13.19 19.83 -17.75
CA VAL A 178 12.72 20.18 -19.11
C VAL A 178 12.33 21.66 -19.22
N GLY A 179 11.91 22.28 -18.11
CA GLY A 179 11.57 23.71 -18.08
C GLY A 179 12.76 24.68 -17.95
N ARG A 180 14.00 24.17 -17.90
CA ARG A 180 15.25 24.94 -17.91
C ARG A 180 15.90 24.83 -19.28
#